data_AF-A0A7V5RCC6-F1
#
_entry.id   AF-A0A7V5RCC6-F1
#
_cell.length_a   1.000
_cell.length_b   1.000
_cell.length_c   1.000
_cell.angle_alpha   90.00
_cell.angle_beta   90.00
_cell.angle_gamma   90.00
#
_symmetry.space_group_name_H-M   'P 1'
#
loop_
_entity.id
_entity.type
_entity.pdbx_description
1 polymer ?
#
loop_
_entity_poly.entity_id
_entity_poly.type
_entity_poly.pdbx_seq_one_letter_code
_entity_poly.pdbx_strand_id
1 'polypeptide(L)'
;MLQGYNENVVYRGETYHVQTEDGGERNPVITTLVFKGGAILASKKTSYADIVGSDKLGQALREIMSEQHGELIAAVKAGRFDGRREDGAAPAKGAAGGEAPRSRAGAVGAAPPASRKEKQSEAADNGLDEVIMKYLSLDGDGS
;
A
#
# COMPACT_ATOMS: atom_id res chain seq x y z
N MET A 1 14.09 2.05 7.56
CA MET A 1 12.82 1.60 6.98
C MET A 1 11.88 2.79 6.85
N LEU A 2 11.07 2.83 5.80
CA LEU A 2 10.07 3.89 5.56
C LEU A 2 8.69 3.49 6.06
N GLN A 3 7.86 4.48 6.39
CA GLN A 3 6.48 4.24 6.75
C GLN A 3 5.70 3.71 5.53
N GLY A 4 5.00 2.60 5.72
CA GLY A 4 4.17 1.96 4.71
C GLY A 4 2.86 2.70 4.42
N TYR A 5 2.20 2.29 3.35
CA TYR A 5 0.85 2.72 3.00
C TYR A 5 -0.17 1.68 3.42
N ASN A 6 -1.30 2.11 3.96
CA ASN A 6 -2.41 1.22 4.30
C ASN A 6 -3.73 1.93 3.98
N GLU A 7 -4.47 1.42 3.00
CA GLU A 7 -5.70 2.04 2.53
C GLU A 7 -6.82 1.01 2.35
N ASN A 8 -8.03 1.39 2.76
CA ASN A 8 -9.24 0.62 2.53
C ASN A 8 -9.95 1.16 1.28
N VAL A 9 -10.13 0.31 0.27
CA VAL A 9 -10.79 0.64 -0.98
C VAL A 9 -12.13 -0.10 -1.05
N VAL A 10 -13.23 0.64 -1.07
CA VAL A 10 -14.56 0.07 -1.24
C VAL A 10 -14.87 -0.04 -2.73
N TYR A 11 -15.20 -1.24 -3.20
CA TYR A 11 -15.63 -1.51 -4.57
C TYR A 11 -16.81 -2.48 -4.56
N ARG A 12 -17.93 -2.09 -5.20
CA ARG A 12 -19.18 -2.87 -5.29
C ARG A 12 -19.72 -3.37 -3.94
N GLY A 13 -19.57 -2.57 -2.89
CA GLY A 13 -20.04 -2.90 -1.54
C GLY A 13 -19.11 -3.83 -0.77
N GLU A 14 -17.96 -4.19 -1.32
CA GLU A 14 -16.94 -4.99 -0.67
C GLU A 14 -15.71 -4.13 -0.34
N THR A 15 -15.13 -4.34 0.84
CA THR A 15 -13.92 -3.65 1.27
C THR A 15 -12.70 -4.48 0.90
N TYR A 16 -11.85 -3.89 0.09
CA TYR A 16 -10.50 -4.35 -0.19
C TYR A 16 -9.55 -3.53 0.67
N HIS A 17 -8.48 -4.14 1.10
CA HIS A 17 -7.44 -3.48 1.83
C HIS A 17 -6.16 -3.60 1.02
N VAL A 18 -5.45 -2.49 0.86
CA VAL A 18 -4.19 -2.42 0.14
C VAL A 18 -3.13 -1.97 1.14
N GLN A 19 -2.09 -2.77 1.32
CA GLN A 19 -0.98 -2.47 2.22
C GLN A 19 0.33 -2.53 1.45
N THR A 20 1.19 -1.53 1.59
CA THR A 20 2.52 -1.45 1.00
C THR A 20 3.56 -1.25 2.09
N GLU A 21 4.57 -2.12 2.14
CA GLU A 21 5.64 -2.08 3.14
C GLU A 21 7.03 -2.13 2.52
N ASP A 22 7.97 -1.49 3.21
CA ASP A 22 9.41 -1.50 2.92
C ASP A 22 10.10 -2.62 3.72
N GLY A 23 10.80 -3.53 3.02
CA GLY A 23 11.59 -4.59 3.64
C GLY A 23 12.92 -4.12 4.27
N GLY A 24 13.31 -2.87 4.04
CA GLY A 24 14.53 -2.26 4.58
C GLY A 24 15.81 -2.77 3.91
N GLU A 25 16.95 -2.19 4.28
CA GLU A 25 18.24 -2.48 3.61
C GLU A 25 18.68 -3.96 3.71
N ARG A 26 18.21 -4.69 4.73
CA ARG A 26 18.48 -6.13 4.88
C ARG A 26 17.70 -7.01 3.91
N ASN A 27 16.55 -6.53 3.44
CA ASN A 27 15.70 -7.20 2.47
C ASN A 27 15.12 -6.13 1.54
N PRO A 28 15.89 -5.66 0.54
CA PRO A 28 15.58 -4.46 -0.22
C PRO A 28 14.44 -4.68 -1.22
N VAL A 29 13.25 -4.95 -0.70
CA VAL A 29 12.04 -5.31 -1.43
C VAL A 29 10.86 -4.55 -0.86
N ILE A 30 10.15 -3.83 -1.73
CA ILE A 30 8.84 -3.25 -1.42
C ILE A 30 7.78 -4.30 -1.70
N THR A 31 6.93 -4.59 -0.71
CA THR A 31 5.86 -5.58 -0.83
C THR A 31 4.51 -4.88 -0.73
N THR A 32 3.64 -5.05 -1.74
CA THR A 32 2.25 -4.61 -1.70
C THR A 32 1.32 -5.81 -1.70
N LEU A 33 0.32 -5.81 -0.83
CA LEU A 33 -0.69 -6.86 -0.68
C LEU A 33 -2.08 -6.27 -0.87
N VAL A 34 -2.92 -7.00 -1.59
CA VAL A 34 -4.37 -6.74 -1.64
C VAL A 34 -5.08 -7.87 -0.92
N PHE A 35 -5.88 -7.53 0.09
CA PHE A 35 -6.61 -8.48 0.91
C PHE A 35 -8.09 -8.14 1.00
N LYS A 36 -8.91 -9.18 1.09
CA LYS A 36 -10.36 -9.09 1.21
C LYS A 36 -10.86 -10.27 2.03
N GLY A 37 -11.66 -10.02 3.06
CA GLY A 37 -12.30 -11.08 3.86
C GLY A 37 -11.33 -12.10 4.46
N GLY A 38 -10.07 -11.72 4.73
CA GLY A 38 -9.04 -12.60 5.26
C GLY A 38 -8.23 -13.40 4.22
N ALA A 39 -8.49 -13.22 2.92
CA ALA A 39 -7.72 -13.83 1.85
C ALA A 39 -6.84 -12.78 1.14
N ILE A 40 -5.62 -13.17 0.77
CA ILE A 40 -4.75 -12.38 -0.11
C ILE A 40 -5.19 -12.63 -1.56
N LEU A 41 -5.59 -11.56 -2.26
CA LEU A 41 -6.01 -11.62 -3.66
C LEU A 41 -4.86 -11.36 -4.62
N ALA A 42 -3.89 -10.52 -4.22
CA ALA A 42 -2.71 -10.21 -5.00
C ALA A 42 -1.53 -9.80 -4.12
N SER A 43 -0.32 -10.02 -4.63
CA SER A 43 0.92 -9.51 -4.07
C SER A 43 1.81 -8.97 -5.18
N LYS A 44 2.40 -7.79 -4.98
CA LYS A 44 3.44 -7.24 -5.86
C LYS A 44 4.71 -7.03 -5.04
N LYS A 45 5.85 -7.41 -5.60
CA LYS A 45 7.17 -7.27 -4.99
C LYS A 45 8.09 -6.55 -5.96
N THR A 46 8.74 -5.50 -5.48
CA THR A 46 9.71 -4.73 -6.29
C THR A 46 11.01 -4.65 -5.52
N SER A 47 12.07 -5.20 -6.09
CA SER A 47 13.42 -5.07 -5.56
C SER A 47 13.93 -3.65 -5.81
N TYR A 48 14.61 -3.07 -4.82
CA TYR A 48 15.35 -1.82 -4.95
C TYR A 48 16.83 -2.01 -4.62
N ALA A 49 17.34 -3.25 -4.67
CA ALA A 49 18.73 -3.60 -4.37
C ALA A 49 19.75 -2.73 -5.11
N ASP A 50 19.46 -2.37 -6.36
CA ASP A 50 20.35 -1.59 -7.24
C ASP A 50 20.54 -0.13 -6.79
N ILE A 51 19.62 0.40 -5.98
CA ILE A 51 19.68 1.79 -5.49
C ILE A 51 20.05 1.88 -4.01
N VAL A 52 20.28 0.74 -3.33
CA VAL A 52 20.73 0.69 -1.94
C VAL A 52 22.07 1.43 -1.81
N GLY A 53 22.17 2.34 -0.84
CA GLY A 53 23.36 3.18 -0.62
C GLY A 53 23.39 4.49 -1.43
N SER A 54 22.39 4.75 -2.28
CA SER A 54 22.25 6.06 -2.95
C SER A 54 21.81 7.15 -1.98
N ASP A 55 22.33 8.37 -2.11
CA ASP A 55 21.92 9.52 -1.27
C ASP A 55 20.43 9.86 -1.38
N LYS A 56 19.80 9.47 -2.50
CA LYS A 56 18.38 9.69 -2.79
C LYS A 56 17.48 8.48 -2.50
N LEU A 57 18.01 7.44 -1.84
CA LEU A 57 17.28 6.20 -1.58
C LEU A 57 15.88 6.45 -0.99
N GLY A 58 15.78 7.28 0.05
CA GLY A 58 14.50 7.56 0.71
C GLY A 58 13.46 8.23 -0.20
N GLN A 59 13.88 9.06 -1.16
CA GLN A 59 12.97 9.68 -2.13
C GLN A 59 12.50 8.64 -3.15
N ALA A 60 13.43 7.87 -3.72
CA ALA A 60 13.12 6.82 -4.68
C ALA A 60 12.20 5.74 -4.08
N LEU A 61 12.43 5.33 -2.82
CA LEU A 61 11.54 4.37 -2.15
C LEU A 61 10.11 4.91 -2.02
N ARG A 62 9.93 6.18 -1.61
CA ARG A 62 8.59 6.77 -1.52
C ARG A 62 7.87 6.75 -2.86
N GLU A 63 8.58 7.10 -3.93
CA GLU A 63 8.02 7.12 -5.27
C GLU A 63 7.59 5.72 -5.73
N ILE A 64 8.48 4.72 -5.61
CA ILE A 64 8.17 3.33 -5.96
C ILE A 64 7.02 2.79 -5.11
N MET A 65 7.02 3.04 -3.80
CA MET A 65 5.96 2.59 -2.90
C MET A 65 4.61 3.23 -3.25
N SER A 66 4.58 4.54 -3.53
CA SER A 66 3.37 5.29 -3.89
C SER A 66 2.80 4.80 -5.22
N GLU A 67 3.66 4.66 -6.25
CA GLU A 67 3.26 4.15 -7.57
C GLU A 67 2.70 2.73 -7.46
N GLN A 68 3.43 1.83 -6.80
CA GLN A 68 3.01 0.44 -6.61
C GLN A 68 1.69 0.35 -5.84
N HIS A 69 1.49 1.19 -4.82
CA HIS A 69 0.25 1.25 -4.07
C HIS A 69 -0.93 1.72 -4.94
N GLY A 70 -0.74 2.82 -5.67
CA GLY A 70 -1.75 3.39 -6.56
C GLY A 70 -2.16 2.44 -7.68
N GLU A 71 -1.21 1.69 -8.27
CA GLU A 71 -1.50 0.68 -9.29
C GLU A 71 -2.48 -0.39 -8.79
N LEU A 72 -2.27 -0.90 -7.56
CA LEU A 72 -3.11 -1.95 -6.99
C LEU A 72 -4.48 -1.40 -6.57
N ILE A 73 -4.55 -0.16 -6.08
CA ILE A 73 -5.84 0.55 -5.85
C ILE A 73 -6.61 0.68 -7.18
N ALA A 74 -5.95 1.11 -8.25
CA ALA A 74 -6.57 1.23 -9.56
C ALA A 74 -7.06 -0.13 -10.07
N ALA A 75 -6.30 -1.21 -9.86
CA ALA A 75 -6.71 -2.57 -10.18
C ALA A 75 -7.96 -3.02 -9.41
N VAL A 76 -8.08 -2.67 -8.12
CA VAL A 76 -9.30 -2.89 -7.32
C VAL A 76 -10.48 -2.14 -7.92
N LYS A 77 -10.32 -0.83 -8.19
CA LYS A 77 -11.37 0.02 -8.75
C LYS A 77 -11.79 -0.41 -10.17
N ALA A 78 -10.89 -1.03 -10.92
CA ALA A 78 -11.17 -1.62 -12.22
C ALA A 78 -11.87 -2.99 -12.14
N GLY A 79 -12.10 -3.54 -10.95
CA GLY A 79 -12.78 -4.82 -10.76
C GLY A 79 -11.91 -6.03 -11.11
N ARG A 80 -10.58 -5.89 -11.17
CA ARG A 80 -9.67 -7.02 -11.48
C ARG A 80 -9.75 -8.17 -10.48
N PHE A 81 -10.30 -7.92 -9.29
CA PHE A 81 -10.42 -8.88 -8.20
C PHE A 81 -11.88 -9.29 -7.88
N ASP A 82 -12.84 -8.93 -8.75
CA ASP A 82 -14.30 -9.14 -8.59
C ASP A 82 -14.76 -10.62 -8.72
N GLY A 83 -13.84 -11.58 -8.87
CA GLY A 83 -14.18 -12.99 -8.77
C GLY A 83 -14.82 -13.63 -10.01
N ARG A 84 -14.72 -13.02 -11.20
CA ARG A 84 -14.74 -13.82 -12.44
C ARG A 84 -13.42 -14.57 -12.53
N ARG A 85 -13.47 -15.86 -12.19
CA ARG A 85 -12.38 -16.81 -12.47
C ARG A 85 -12.13 -16.84 -13.98
N GLU A 86 -11.24 -16.00 -14.50
CA GLU A 86 -10.52 -16.24 -15.75
C GLU A 86 -9.11 -15.66 -15.60
N ASP A 87 -8.17 -16.60 -15.44
CA ASP A 87 -6.77 -16.61 -15.86
C ASP A 87 -5.96 -15.30 -15.84
N GLY A 88 -4.86 -15.32 -15.05
CA GLY A 88 -3.65 -14.58 -15.46
C GLY A 88 -2.94 -13.68 -14.46
N ALA A 89 -3.17 -13.79 -13.15
CA ALA A 89 -2.17 -13.31 -12.19
C ALA A 89 -1.03 -14.35 -12.13
N ALA A 90 -0.08 -14.22 -13.07
CA ALA A 90 1.08 -15.10 -13.17
C ALA A 90 1.73 -15.31 -11.79
N PRO A 91 2.14 -16.55 -11.45
CA PRO A 91 2.77 -16.82 -10.18
C PRO A 91 4.14 -16.15 -10.18
N ALA A 92 4.37 -15.23 -9.24
CA ALA A 92 5.73 -14.89 -8.83
C ALA A 92 6.35 -16.15 -8.20
N LYS A 93 6.94 -16.99 -9.04
CA LYS A 93 7.67 -18.19 -8.67
C LYS A 93 8.99 -17.75 -8.01
N GLY A 94 9.17 -18.13 -6.74
CA GLY A 94 10.39 -17.95 -5.93
C GLY A 94 10.04 -17.33 -4.57
N ALA A 95 10.08 -18.00 -3.43
CA ALA A 95 10.90 -19.13 -3.03
C ALA A 95 10.14 -20.05 -2.07
N ALA A 96 10.57 -21.31 -2.05
CA ALA A 96 10.06 -22.41 -1.24
C ALA A 96 10.59 -22.38 0.21
N GLY A 97 9.84 -23.05 1.09
CA GLY A 97 10.24 -23.48 2.45
C GLY A 97 9.81 -22.48 3.52
N GLY A 98 9.04 -22.83 4.54
CA GLY A 98 8.43 -24.06 4.99
C GLY A 98 7.75 -23.74 6.32
N GLU A 99 6.75 -24.56 6.68
CA GLU A 99 6.31 -24.79 8.06
C GLU A 99 5.42 -23.71 8.71
N ALA A 100 4.12 -24.01 8.70
CA ALA A 100 3.17 -23.52 9.69
C ALA A 100 3.55 -23.98 11.11
N PRO A 101 3.09 -23.27 12.14
CA PRO A 101 2.57 -23.96 13.30
C PRO A 101 1.13 -23.55 13.59
N ARG A 102 0.29 -24.57 13.72
CA ARG A 102 -1.02 -24.46 14.36
C ARG A 102 -0.85 -24.19 15.86
N SER A 103 -1.53 -23.15 16.31
CA SER A 103 -2.39 -23.09 17.51
C SER A 103 -1.79 -23.46 18.88
N ARG A 104 -1.77 -22.47 19.78
CA ARG A 104 -2.26 -22.68 21.14
C ARG A 104 -3.04 -21.47 21.64
N ALA A 105 -4.30 -21.75 21.96
CA ALA A 105 -5.25 -20.84 22.56
C ALA A 105 -4.79 -20.36 23.95
N GLY A 106 -5.08 -19.09 24.23
CA GLY A 106 -5.04 -18.48 25.55
C GLY A 106 -5.95 -17.25 25.54
N ALA A 107 -7.22 -17.47 25.89
CA ALA A 107 -8.23 -16.43 26.06
C ALA A 107 -7.95 -15.61 27.33
N VAL A 108 -8.23 -14.30 27.26
CA VAL A 108 -8.95 -13.38 28.20
C VAL A 108 -8.63 -11.97 27.65
N GLY A 109 -9.52 -11.02 27.36
CA GLY A 109 -10.93 -10.79 27.62
C GLY A 109 -11.17 -9.26 27.50
N ALA A 110 -12.45 -8.90 27.35
CA ALA A 110 -13.03 -7.54 27.48
C ALA A 110 -13.04 -6.61 26.25
N ALA A 111 -14.27 -6.17 25.96
CA ALA A 111 -14.73 -5.35 24.85
C ALA A 111 -14.76 -3.83 25.23
N PRO A 112 -15.39 -2.93 24.45
CA PRO A 112 -14.90 -1.58 24.15
C PRO A 112 -15.33 -0.50 25.17
N PRO A 113 -14.96 0.77 24.92
CA PRO A 113 -15.93 1.84 25.17
C PRO A 113 -16.16 2.74 23.96
N ALA A 114 -17.45 3.03 23.74
CA ALA A 114 -17.93 4.06 22.83
C ALA A 114 -17.89 5.45 23.49
N SER A 115 -17.66 6.46 22.64
CA SER A 115 -18.17 7.84 22.69
C SER A 115 -17.89 8.72 23.92
N ARG A 116 -17.07 9.77 23.70
CA ARG A 116 -17.42 11.13 24.13
C ARG A 116 -16.84 12.17 23.15
N LYS A 117 -17.68 13.19 22.91
CA LYS A 117 -17.70 14.21 21.86
C LYS A 117 -17.18 15.54 22.42
N GLU A 118 -16.45 16.33 21.61
CA GLU A 118 -16.27 17.81 21.64
C GLU A 118 -15.11 18.15 20.68
N LYS A 119 -15.27 18.65 19.44
CA LYS A 119 -15.81 19.90 18.85
C LYS A 119 -14.91 21.12 19.05
N GLN A 120 -14.41 21.66 17.92
CA GLN A 120 -13.73 22.96 17.61
C GLN A 120 -12.38 22.72 16.89
N SER A 121 -12.01 23.32 15.75
CA SER A 121 -12.57 24.34 14.86
C SER A 121 -11.81 24.32 13.51
N GLU A 122 -12.47 24.79 12.45
CA GLU A 122 -11.96 25.39 11.20
C GLU A 122 -10.44 25.63 11.03
N ALA A 123 -9.87 25.16 9.91
CA ALA A 123 -9.35 25.99 8.80
C ALA A 123 -8.36 25.22 7.90
N ALA A 124 -8.37 25.56 6.62
CA ALA A 124 -7.36 25.27 5.59
C ALA A 124 -7.35 23.85 4.97
N ASP A 125 -8.33 23.65 4.10
CA ASP A 125 -8.12 23.24 2.69
C ASP A 125 -6.84 23.89 2.08
N ASN A 126 -6.21 23.26 1.08
CA ASN A 126 -4.99 23.67 0.32
C ASN A 126 -3.64 23.09 0.77
N GLY A 127 -3.48 21.76 0.70
CA GLY A 127 -2.17 21.10 0.97
C GLY A 127 -1.67 20.14 -0.12
N LEU A 128 -2.50 19.78 -1.10
CA LEU A 128 -2.17 18.74 -2.09
C LEU A 128 -2.12 19.30 -3.52
N ASP A 129 -2.85 20.37 -3.77
CA ASP A 129 -2.95 21.12 -5.03
C ASP A 129 -1.76 22.06 -5.26
N GLU A 130 -1.12 22.60 -4.21
CA GLU A 130 0.05 23.49 -4.36
C GLU A 130 1.33 22.73 -4.78
N VAL A 131 1.51 21.48 -4.32
CA VAL A 131 2.67 20.66 -4.69
C VAL A 131 2.60 20.21 -6.14
N ILE A 132 1.38 19.99 -6.65
CA ILE A 132 1.13 19.59 -8.04
C ILE A 132 1.28 20.80 -8.97
N MET A 133 0.83 22.00 -8.57
CA MET A 133 0.98 23.21 -9.38
C MET A 133 2.43 23.72 -9.46
N LYS A 134 3.26 23.49 -8.44
CA LYS A 134 4.67 23.89 -8.48
C LYS A 134 5.52 23.07 -9.45
N TYR A 135 5.09 21.85 -9.80
CA TYR A 135 5.82 20.99 -10.73
C TYR A 135 5.44 21.22 -12.20
N LEU A 136 4.25 21.75 -12.48
CA LEU A 136 3.79 22.03 -13.85
C LEU A 136 4.22 23.40 -14.40
N SER A 137 4.70 24.33 -13.55
CA SER A 137 5.16 25.66 -13.99
C SER A 137 6.68 25.80 -14.13
N LEU A 138 7.45 24.71 -14.01
CA LEU A 138 8.92 24.76 -14.17
C LEU A 138 9.43 24.39 -15.57
N ASP A 139 8.56 24.02 -16.51
CA ASP A 139 8.93 23.65 -17.89
C ASP A 139 8.38 24.61 -18.96
N GLY A 140 8.50 25.91 -18.76
CA GLY A 140 7.99 26.87 -19.74
C GLY A 140 8.51 28.28 -19.66
N ASP A 141 9.82 28.50 -19.68
CA ASP A 141 10.37 29.72 -20.27
C ASP A 141 11.76 29.45 -20.86
N GLY A 142 11.80 29.45 -22.18
CA GLY A 142 12.98 29.15 -22.97
C GLY A 142 12.78 29.65 -24.39
N SER A 143 12.63 30.97 -24.56
CA SER A 143 13.09 31.78 -25.70
C SER A 143 12.81 33.26 -25.46
#